data_AF-A0A535WX32-F1
#
_entry.id   AF-A0A535WX32-F1
#
_cell.length_a   1.000
_cell.length_b   1.000
_cell.length_c   1.000
_cell.angle_alpha   90.00
_cell.angle_beta   90.00
_cell.angle_gamma   90.00
#
_symmetry.space_group_name_H-M   'P 1'
#
loop_
_entity.id
_entity.type
_entity.pdbx_description
1 polymer ?
#
loop_
_entity_poly.entity_id
_entity_poly.type
_entity_poly.pdbx_seq_one_letter_code
_entity_poly.pdbx_strand_id
1 'polypeptide(L)'
;MPDTWLSPVHQHQDGEQHGDRRPLDGIGDQFPLRGDQRRHDAVELGVLQGEPQVGGEGIHHLKADEPGQDQRLIEARVQLAWEHHSTYRFIKPGCAQPNETRPLPARDGREPLTILRQVVRIVTDSTADLNEDQQKASGITVVPLNVRFGDEVFKDHVDLTGDDFFAKLKTSSQLPKTSQPPVGEFEEVFRRHRAAGDEVVAVLISSKVSGTYGAAEMAAKSVDAEHIEVIDSLTASMALGFLALEGAKLAKTGAGRAAVADRIRSLVPKARVLAAIDTLTYLERGGRIGRARALLGSLLNFKPLITLQDGEVAPLGRARGRVQAIDRLVDLLSRDGRLSNLAVLHGASLADAKRLRERVAGSYPGLDIPLTETGAVIGTYTGPGVIGFTYLIA
;
A
#
# COMPACT_ATOMS: atom_id res chain seq x y z
N MET A 1 -47.83 -31.76 7.12
CA MET A 1 -47.64 -33.08 7.75
C MET A 1 -48.89 -33.91 7.44
N PRO A 2 -48.79 -35.17 7.00
CA PRO A 2 -47.65 -36.08 7.16
C PRO A 2 -47.03 -36.49 5.80
N ASP A 3 -45.71 -36.72 5.73
CA ASP A 3 -45.04 -38.05 5.68
C ASP A 3 -45.06 -38.62 4.25
N THR A 4 -44.03 -39.25 3.67
CA THR A 4 -42.85 -39.92 4.20
C THR A 4 -41.91 -40.21 3.03
N TRP A 5 -40.63 -40.36 3.35
CA TRP A 5 -39.58 -40.96 2.54
C TRP A 5 -39.92 -42.38 2.07
N LEU A 6 -39.47 -42.76 0.87
CA LEU A 6 -39.03 -44.12 0.52
C LEU A 6 -38.23 -44.07 -0.79
N SER A 7 -36.91 -44.26 -0.69
CA SER A 7 -36.09 -44.80 -1.80
C SER A 7 -36.27 -46.32 -1.85
N PRO A 8 -35.99 -46.92 -3.01
CA PRO A 8 -35.17 -48.13 -3.00
C PRO A 8 -33.99 -48.04 -3.98
N VAL A 9 -32.85 -48.48 -3.48
CA VAL A 9 -31.65 -48.86 -4.23
C VAL A 9 -31.90 -50.21 -4.91
N HIS A 10 -31.52 -50.36 -6.18
CA HIS A 10 -31.12 -51.66 -6.72
C HIS A 10 -29.91 -51.54 -7.65
N GLN A 11 -29.02 -52.52 -7.46
CA GLN A 11 -27.71 -52.75 -8.08
C GLN A 11 -27.84 -53.35 -9.48
N HIS A 12 -26.81 -53.14 -10.32
CA HIS A 12 -26.20 -54.13 -11.24
C HIS A 12 -24.87 -53.52 -11.75
N GLN A 13 -23.70 -53.99 -11.33
CA GLN A 13 -22.86 -55.08 -11.87
C GLN A 13 -22.27 -54.85 -13.28
N ASP A 14 -20.96 -54.59 -13.26
CA ASP A 14 -19.84 -55.10 -14.07
C ASP A 14 -19.83 -54.96 -15.61
N GLY A 15 -18.71 -54.42 -16.11
CA GLY A 15 -18.31 -54.46 -17.52
C GLY A 15 -16.96 -53.77 -17.76
N GLU A 16 -15.91 -54.57 -17.97
CA GLU A 16 -14.51 -54.21 -18.19
C GLU A 16 -14.19 -53.51 -19.54
N GLN A 17 -13.13 -52.68 -19.46
CA GLN A 17 -12.02 -52.50 -20.41
C GLN A 17 -12.13 -51.68 -21.72
N HIS A 18 -11.10 -50.82 -21.82
CA HIS A 18 -10.38 -50.28 -22.97
C HIS A 18 -11.02 -49.23 -23.90
N GLY A 19 -10.53 -48.00 -23.69
CA GLY A 19 -9.77 -47.27 -24.72
C GLY A 19 -10.58 -46.57 -25.79
N ASP A 20 -10.80 -45.26 -25.62
CA ASP A 20 -10.78 -44.37 -26.79
C ASP A 20 -10.49 -42.92 -26.37
N ARG A 21 -9.51 -42.29 -27.03
CA ARG A 21 -9.33 -40.84 -26.99
C ARG A 21 -10.49 -40.23 -27.76
N ARG A 22 -11.42 -39.54 -27.08
CA ARG A 22 -12.45 -38.75 -27.75
C ARG A 22 -12.16 -37.25 -27.68
N PRO A 23 -12.42 -36.48 -28.76
CA PRO A 23 -12.17 -35.04 -28.82
C PRO A 23 -13.12 -34.28 -27.88
N LEU A 24 -12.70 -33.07 -27.49
CA LEU A 24 -13.46 -32.10 -26.68
C LEU A 24 -14.63 -31.48 -27.45
N ASP A 25 -15.42 -32.27 -28.17
CA ASP A 25 -16.61 -31.79 -28.87
C ASP A 25 -17.85 -32.24 -28.08
N GLY A 26 -18.53 -31.28 -27.44
CA GLY A 26 -19.85 -31.53 -26.86
C GLY A 26 -20.25 -30.73 -25.62
N ILE A 27 -19.36 -29.92 -25.02
CA ILE A 27 -19.75 -29.10 -23.86
C ILE A 27 -20.44 -27.78 -24.30
N GLY A 28 -20.29 -27.37 -25.55
CA GLY A 28 -20.90 -26.15 -26.11
C GLY A 28 -22.40 -26.24 -26.42
N ASP A 29 -22.95 -27.44 -26.59
CA ASP A 29 -24.28 -27.63 -27.21
C ASP A 29 -25.44 -27.78 -26.21
N GLN A 30 -25.19 -27.66 -24.89
CA GLN A 30 -26.25 -27.78 -23.88
C GLN A 30 -26.86 -26.45 -23.42
N PHE A 31 -26.46 -25.32 -23.99
CA PHE A 31 -27.07 -24.02 -23.71
C PHE A 31 -27.93 -23.56 -24.89
N PRO A 32 -29.27 -23.57 -24.78
CA PRO A 32 -30.12 -23.06 -25.85
C PRO A 32 -30.00 -21.53 -25.92
N LEU A 33 -29.20 -21.03 -26.87
CA LEU A 33 -29.20 -19.62 -27.25
C LEU A 33 -30.51 -19.32 -27.98
N ARG A 34 -31.53 -18.86 -27.24
CA ARG A 34 -32.72 -18.24 -27.85
C ARG A 34 -32.41 -16.78 -28.18
N GLY A 35 -32.48 -16.46 -29.47
CA GLY A 35 -33.03 -15.22 -30.01
C GLY A 35 -32.42 -13.89 -29.53
N ASP A 36 -31.56 -13.33 -30.37
CA ASP A 36 -31.45 -11.88 -30.64
C ASP A 36 -31.71 -10.93 -29.46
N GLN A 37 -30.89 -10.96 -28.41
CA GLN A 37 -30.74 -9.84 -27.48
C GLN A 37 -29.31 -9.74 -26.93
N ARG A 38 -28.63 -8.65 -27.33
CA ARG A 38 -27.54 -7.92 -26.65
C ARG A 38 -26.29 -8.69 -26.23
N ARG A 39 -25.13 -8.26 -26.78
CA ARG A 39 -23.82 -8.45 -26.16
C ARG A 39 -23.92 -8.05 -24.68
N HIS A 40 -23.72 -8.99 -23.76
CA HIS A 40 -23.68 -8.68 -22.33
C HIS A 40 -22.29 -8.10 -22.03
N ASP A 41 -22.22 -6.82 -21.68
CA ASP A 41 -20.97 -6.07 -21.46
C ASP A 41 -20.17 -6.51 -20.20
N ALA A 42 -20.68 -7.47 -19.41
CA ALA A 42 -20.04 -7.94 -18.19
C ALA A 42 -20.37 -9.41 -17.88
N VAL A 43 -19.38 -10.14 -17.36
CA VAL A 43 -19.54 -11.45 -16.70
C VAL A 43 -19.41 -11.27 -15.20
N GLU A 44 -20.33 -11.88 -14.43
CA GLU A 44 -20.19 -11.95 -12.98
C GLU A 44 -19.15 -13.00 -12.61
N LEU A 45 -18.10 -12.61 -11.89
CA LEU A 45 -17.04 -13.49 -11.42
C LEU A 45 -17.08 -13.53 -9.88
N GLY A 46 -17.98 -14.34 -9.33
CA GLY A 46 -18.05 -14.54 -7.88
C GLY A 46 -16.83 -15.29 -7.38
N VAL A 47 -16.32 -14.96 -6.20
CA VAL A 47 -15.30 -15.80 -5.52
C VAL A 47 -15.96 -16.41 -4.30
N LEU A 48 -16.25 -17.70 -4.36
CA LEU A 48 -16.76 -18.49 -3.22
C LEU A 48 -15.58 -19.25 -2.62
N GLN A 49 -15.23 -18.97 -1.36
CA GLN A 49 -14.17 -19.68 -0.62
C GLN A 49 -12.79 -19.73 -1.32
N GLY A 50 -12.44 -18.73 -2.15
CA GLY A 50 -11.17 -18.68 -2.89
C GLY A 50 -11.23 -19.20 -4.32
N GLU A 51 -12.38 -19.69 -4.78
CA GLU A 51 -12.61 -20.25 -6.11
C GLU A 51 -13.42 -19.28 -7.01
N PRO A 52 -12.95 -18.92 -8.22
CA PRO A 52 -13.70 -18.08 -9.17
C PRO A 52 -14.94 -18.80 -9.72
N GLN A 53 -16.03 -18.07 -9.94
CA GLN A 53 -17.33 -18.56 -10.42
C GLN A 53 -17.88 -17.59 -11.46
N VAL A 54 -18.17 -18.05 -12.68
CA VAL A 54 -18.73 -17.20 -13.75
C VAL A 54 -20.27 -17.26 -13.76
N GLY A 55 -20.97 -16.12 -13.89
CA GLY A 55 -22.43 -16.00 -13.95
C GLY A 55 -22.95 -14.91 -14.89
N GLY A 56 -24.07 -15.18 -15.56
CA GLY A 56 -24.90 -14.27 -16.36
C GLY A 56 -26.38 -14.66 -16.18
N GLU A 57 -27.34 -13.91 -16.76
CA GLU A 57 -28.79 -14.14 -16.55
C GLU A 57 -29.21 -15.60 -16.80
N GLY A 58 -29.80 -16.22 -15.76
CA GLY A 58 -30.00 -17.67 -15.66
C GLY A 58 -29.15 -18.28 -14.54
N ILE A 59 -29.40 -17.87 -13.29
CA ILE A 59 -28.57 -18.24 -12.15
C ILE A 59 -28.91 -19.68 -11.70
N HIS A 60 -28.06 -20.64 -12.09
CA HIS A 60 -27.93 -21.90 -11.37
C HIS A 60 -26.90 -21.71 -10.26
N HIS A 61 -27.38 -21.70 -9.01
CA HIS A 61 -26.51 -21.73 -7.83
C HIS A 61 -25.84 -23.11 -7.75
N LEU A 62 -24.57 -23.21 -8.12
CA LEU A 62 -23.76 -24.37 -7.76
C LEU A 62 -23.33 -24.20 -6.31
N LYS A 63 -23.98 -24.94 -5.40
CA LYS A 63 -23.50 -25.11 -4.03
C LYS A 63 -22.19 -25.89 -4.08
N ALA A 64 -21.11 -25.25 -3.65
CA ALA A 64 -19.78 -25.86 -3.52
C ALA A 64 -19.70 -26.76 -2.28
N ASP A 65 -20.61 -27.72 -2.15
CA ASP A 65 -20.67 -28.62 -0.99
C ASP A 65 -19.95 -29.96 -1.22
N GLU A 66 -19.27 -30.16 -2.36
CA GLU A 66 -18.47 -31.38 -2.61
C GLU A 66 -17.00 -31.07 -2.92
N PRO A 67 -16.04 -31.59 -2.11
CA PRO A 67 -14.62 -31.49 -2.41
C PRO A 67 -14.31 -32.26 -3.70
N GLY A 68 -13.97 -31.54 -4.78
CA GLY A 68 -13.49 -32.13 -6.03
C GLY A 68 -14.23 -31.73 -7.32
N GLN A 69 -15.21 -30.81 -7.30
CA GLN A 69 -15.82 -30.32 -8.54
C GLN A 69 -14.92 -29.34 -9.31
N ASP A 70 -14.10 -29.98 -10.15
CA ASP A 70 -13.59 -29.62 -11.47
C ASP A 70 -13.07 -28.19 -11.68
N GLN A 71 -11.89 -27.94 -11.14
CA GLN A 71 -11.03 -26.80 -11.42
C GLN A 71 -10.93 -26.47 -12.94
N ARG A 72 -11.02 -27.48 -13.82
CA ARG A 72 -11.06 -27.32 -15.28
C ARG A 72 -12.30 -26.57 -15.78
N LEU A 73 -13.45 -26.74 -15.13
CA LEU A 73 -14.69 -26.03 -15.46
C LEU A 73 -14.58 -24.55 -15.09
N ILE A 74 -13.91 -24.25 -13.97
CA ILE A 74 -13.63 -22.88 -13.54
C ILE A 74 -12.61 -22.22 -14.50
N GLU A 75 -11.54 -22.93 -14.88
CA GLU A 75 -10.55 -22.51 -15.87
C GLU A 75 -11.19 -22.20 -17.23
N ALA A 76 -12.01 -23.13 -17.75
CA ALA A 76 -12.70 -22.97 -19.03
C ALA A 76 -13.65 -21.76 -19.04
N ARG A 77 -14.38 -21.53 -17.94
CA ARG A 77 -15.32 -20.40 -17.84
C ARG A 77 -14.60 -19.07 -17.73
N VAL A 78 -13.47 -19.02 -17.02
CA VAL A 78 -12.63 -17.82 -16.96
C VAL A 78 -11.95 -17.52 -18.29
N GLN A 79 -11.52 -18.56 -19.01
CA GLN A 79 -10.99 -18.42 -20.37
C GLN A 79 -12.05 -17.83 -21.32
N LEU A 80 -13.27 -18.37 -21.32
CA LEU A 80 -14.42 -17.85 -22.07
C LEU A 80 -14.74 -16.39 -21.69
N ALA A 81 -14.67 -16.04 -20.41
CA ALA A 81 -14.89 -14.67 -19.96
C ALA A 81 -13.85 -13.69 -20.56
N TRP A 82 -12.59 -14.10 -20.66
CA TRP A 82 -11.52 -13.30 -21.27
C TRP A 82 -11.61 -13.18 -22.79
N GLU A 83 -12.22 -14.17 -23.46
CA GLU A 83 -12.40 -14.18 -24.90
C GLU A 83 -13.59 -13.33 -25.35
N HIS A 84 -14.61 -13.22 -24.50
CA HIS A 84 -15.88 -12.61 -24.89
C HIS A 84 -16.24 -11.32 -24.13
N HIS A 85 -15.51 -10.96 -23.07
CA HIS A 85 -15.83 -9.78 -22.23
C HIS A 85 -14.59 -8.96 -21.90
N SER A 86 -14.80 -7.69 -21.53
CA SER A 86 -13.73 -6.74 -21.16
C SER A 86 -13.71 -6.40 -19.66
N THR A 87 -14.70 -6.85 -18.89
CA THR A 87 -14.84 -6.55 -17.45
C THR A 87 -15.36 -7.76 -16.68
N TYR A 88 -15.09 -7.79 -15.37
CA TYR A 88 -15.57 -8.80 -14.43
C TYR A 88 -16.10 -8.17 -13.13
N ARG A 89 -17.08 -8.81 -12.47
CA ARG A 89 -17.60 -8.36 -11.16
C ARG A 89 -17.20 -9.28 -10.03
N PHE A 90 -16.64 -8.74 -8.96
CA PHE A 90 -16.26 -9.50 -7.76
C PHE A 90 -17.43 -9.60 -6.78
N ILE A 91 -17.81 -10.82 -6.38
CA ILE A 91 -18.83 -11.07 -5.35
C ILE A 91 -18.15 -11.63 -4.11
N LYS A 92 -18.20 -10.87 -3.01
CA LYS A 92 -17.72 -11.31 -1.69
C LYS A 92 -18.78 -12.24 -1.05
N PRO A 93 -18.39 -13.36 -0.42
CA PRO A 93 -19.35 -14.23 0.28
C PRO A 93 -20.15 -13.44 1.32
N GLY A 94 -21.49 -13.55 1.28
CA GLY A 94 -22.39 -12.88 2.22
C GLY A 94 -22.85 -11.46 1.85
N CYS A 95 -22.52 -10.96 0.65
CA CYS A 95 -23.07 -9.69 0.15
C CYS A 95 -24.20 -9.93 -0.87
N ALA A 96 -25.33 -9.23 -0.69
CA ALA A 96 -26.50 -9.34 -1.55
C ALA A 96 -26.36 -8.63 -2.91
N GLN A 97 -25.31 -7.84 -3.11
CA GLN A 97 -25.02 -7.17 -4.38
C GLN A 97 -23.52 -7.30 -4.74
N PRO A 98 -23.16 -7.39 -6.03
CA PRO A 98 -21.77 -7.34 -6.47
C PRO A 98 -21.16 -5.98 -6.09
N ASN A 99 -20.05 -5.98 -5.36
CA ASN A 99 -19.52 -4.75 -4.75
C ASN A 99 -18.61 -3.94 -5.70
N GLU A 100 -18.14 -4.50 -6.81
CA GLU A 100 -17.25 -3.77 -7.73
C GLU A 100 -17.19 -4.43 -9.12
N THR A 101 -17.34 -3.63 -10.19
CA THR A 101 -17.02 -4.04 -11.57
C THR A 101 -15.59 -3.60 -11.88
N ARG A 102 -14.73 -4.52 -12.32
CA ARG A 102 -13.31 -4.30 -12.60
C ARG A 102 -13.01 -4.65 -14.06
N PRO A 103 -12.08 -3.94 -14.73
CA PRO A 103 -11.60 -4.36 -16.04
C PRO A 103 -10.88 -5.71 -15.93
N LEU A 104 -11.03 -6.57 -16.93
CA LEU A 104 -10.23 -7.80 -17.01
C LEU A 104 -8.76 -7.40 -17.20
N PRO A 105 -7.83 -7.98 -16.42
CA PRO A 105 -6.41 -7.68 -16.57
C PRO A 105 -5.91 -7.98 -18.00
N ALA A 106 -4.86 -7.29 -18.43
CA ALA A 106 -4.22 -7.63 -19.71
C ALA A 106 -3.61 -9.03 -19.62
N ARG A 107 -3.74 -9.84 -20.68
CA ARG A 107 -3.06 -11.14 -20.77
C ARG A 107 -1.55 -10.89 -20.76
N ASP A 108 -0.84 -11.50 -19.82
CA ASP A 108 0.62 -11.37 -19.69
C ASP A 108 1.36 -12.73 -19.78
N GLY A 109 0.71 -13.73 -20.36
CA GLY A 109 1.25 -15.08 -20.57
C GLY A 109 1.02 -16.05 -19.41
N ARG A 110 0.47 -15.59 -18.27
CA ARG A 110 0.03 -16.43 -17.15
C ARG A 110 -1.37 -17.02 -17.38
N GLU A 111 -1.72 -18.08 -16.65
CA GLU A 111 -3.07 -18.65 -16.72
C GLU A 111 -4.13 -17.68 -16.17
N PRO A 112 -5.29 -17.57 -16.83
CA PRO A 112 -6.36 -16.64 -16.46
C PRO A 112 -6.79 -16.66 -14.99
N LEU A 113 -6.90 -17.84 -14.36
CA LEU A 113 -7.28 -17.95 -12.95
C LEU A 113 -6.20 -17.44 -12.01
N THR A 114 -4.93 -17.63 -12.35
CA THR A 114 -3.80 -17.10 -11.60
C THR A 114 -3.83 -15.58 -11.59
N ILE A 115 -4.15 -14.98 -12.75
CA ILE A 115 -4.27 -13.53 -12.90
C ILE A 115 -5.50 -12.98 -12.13
N LEU A 116 -6.62 -13.71 -12.07
CA LEU A 116 -7.79 -13.31 -11.29
C LEU A 116 -7.62 -13.49 -9.77
N ARG A 117 -6.73 -14.38 -9.33
CA ARG A 117 -6.44 -14.64 -7.91
C ARG A 117 -5.31 -13.76 -7.36
N GLN A 118 -4.34 -13.35 -8.19
CA GLN A 118 -3.21 -12.54 -7.75
C GLN A 118 -3.61 -11.07 -7.57
N VAL A 119 -3.61 -10.60 -6.32
CA VAL A 119 -3.70 -9.18 -5.98
C VAL A 119 -2.31 -8.70 -5.59
N VAL A 120 -1.88 -7.55 -6.13
CA VAL A 120 -0.66 -6.90 -5.66
C VAL A 120 -0.97 -6.16 -4.36
N ARG A 121 -0.26 -6.51 -3.28
CA ARG A 121 -0.35 -5.87 -1.98
C ARG A 121 0.81 -4.91 -1.77
N ILE A 122 0.47 -3.72 -1.28
CA ILE A 122 1.47 -2.74 -0.89
C ILE A 122 1.81 -2.90 0.57
N VAL A 123 3.11 -2.99 0.84
CA VAL A 123 3.67 -2.94 2.20
C VAL A 123 4.50 -1.65 2.32
N THR A 124 4.39 -0.98 3.45
CA THR A 124 5.28 0.14 3.81
C THR A 124 5.65 0.02 5.30
N ASP A 125 6.47 0.94 5.80
CA ASP A 125 6.74 1.06 7.22
C ASP A 125 6.06 2.28 7.87
N SER A 126 6.03 2.33 9.20
CA SER A 126 5.30 3.36 9.96
C SER A 126 5.73 4.79 9.67
N THR A 127 6.96 4.98 9.16
CA THR A 127 7.46 6.32 8.83
C THR A 127 6.82 6.91 7.57
N ALA A 128 5.93 6.16 6.90
CA ALA A 128 5.09 6.69 5.84
C ALA A 128 4.04 7.70 6.36
N ASP A 129 3.83 7.76 7.69
CA ASP A 129 2.86 8.64 8.37
C ASP A 129 1.44 8.56 7.77
N LEU A 130 1.07 7.39 7.24
CA LEU A 130 -0.29 7.11 6.78
C LEU A 130 -1.21 6.98 7.99
N ASN A 131 -2.31 7.72 8.00
CA ASN A 131 -3.33 7.56 9.04
C ASN A 131 -4.13 6.25 8.85
N GLU A 132 -4.87 5.85 9.88
CA GLU A 132 -5.61 4.58 9.88
C GLU A 132 -6.64 4.49 8.74
N ASP A 133 -7.32 5.59 8.42
CA ASP A 133 -8.31 5.64 7.34
C ASP A 133 -7.65 5.43 5.97
N GLN A 134 -6.51 6.06 5.73
CA GLN A 134 -5.72 5.88 4.52
C GLN A 134 -5.24 4.44 4.39
N GLN A 135 -4.74 3.83 5.47
CA GLN A 135 -4.30 2.43 5.48
C GLN A 135 -5.46 1.48 5.15
N LYS A 136 -6.59 1.61 5.84
CA LYS A 136 -7.80 0.80 5.62
C LYS A 136 -8.36 0.96 4.22
N ALA A 137 -8.53 2.21 3.75
CA ALA A 137 -9.11 2.49 2.45
C ALA A 137 -8.23 2.00 1.31
N SER A 138 -6.90 2.07 1.45
CA SER A 138 -5.95 1.61 0.42
C SER A 138 -5.65 0.11 0.48
N GLY A 139 -5.83 -0.53 1.64
CA GLY A 139 -5.40 -1.91 1.86
C GLY A 139 -3.89 -2.06 2.02
N ILE A 140 -3.19 -0.96 2.34
CA ILE A 140 -1.74 -0.97 2.60
C ILE A 140 -1.47 -1.63 3.95
N THR A 141 -0.48 -2.52 4.00
CA THR A 141 0.04 -3.07 5.26
C THR A 141 1.21 -2.23 5.73
N VAL A 142 1.18 -1.77 6.98
CA VAL A 142 2.26 -0.99 7.59
C VAL A 142 3.02 -1.85 8.60
N VAL A 143 4.34 -1.91 8.48
CA VAL A 143 5.23 -2.56 9.47
C VAL A 143 5.79 -1.50 10.43
N PRO A 144 5.45 -1.56 11.72
CA PRO A 144 5.84 -0.50 12.65
C PRO A 144 7.33 -0.55 13.01
N LEU A 145 7.97 0.62 12.96
CA LEU A 145 9.29 0.83 13.57
C LEU A 145 9.14 1.01 15.09
N ASN A 146 10.27 0.92 15.80
CA ASN A 146 10.30 0.99 17.25
C ASN A 146 10.90 2.31 17.74
N VAL A 147 10.34 2.87 18.80
CA VAL A 147 10.85 4.01 19.56
C VAL A 147 11.11 3.58 20.99
N ARG A 148 12.26 3.97 21.54
CA ARG A 148 12.68 3.59 22.88
C ARG A 148 12.98 4.80 23.75
N PHE A 149 12.37 4.84 24.93
CA PHE A 149 12.69 5.77 26.01
C PHE A 149 13.26 4.98 27.19
N GLY A 150 14.57 5.11 27.45
CA GLY A 150 15.25 4.25 28.44
C GLY A 150 15.14 2.77 28.05
N ASP A 151 14.44 2.00 28.90
CA ASP A 151 14.17 0.57 28.71
C ASP A 151 12.79 0.29 28.08
N GLU A 152 11.91 1.29 28.01
CA GLU A 152 10.57 1.14 27.42
C GLU A 152 10.65 1.24 25.89
N VAL A 153 10.10 0.25 25.18
CA VAL A 153 10.03 0.19 23.71
C VAL A 153 8.57 0.25 23.28
N PHE A 154 8.29 1.08 22.27
CA PHE A 154 6.97 1.33 21.70
C PHE A 154 7.00 1.13 20.19
N LYS A 155 5.96 0.52 19.63
CA LYS A 155 5.71 0.50 18.18
C LYS A 155 5.09 1.82 17.73
N ASP A 156 5.73 2.44 16.75
CA ASP A 156 5.32 3.71 16.17
C ASP A 156 3.92 3.63 15.54
N HIS A 157 3.06 4.59 15.86
CA HIS A 157 1.63 4.64 15.49
C HIS A 157 0.77 3.47 16.01
N VAL A 158 1.32 2.55 16.81
CA VAL A 158 0.60 1.42 17.41
C VAL A 158 0.52 1.57 18.92
N ASP A 159 1.67 1.63 19.58
CA ASP A 159 1.75 1.82 21.04
C ASP A 159 1.96 3.28 21.41
N LEU A 160 2.44 4.11 20.47
CA LEU A 160 2.77 5.51 20.69
C LEU A 160 2.43 6.36 19.47
N THR A 161 1.45 7.26 19.64
CA THR A 161 1.06 8.26 18.63
C THR A 161 2.07 9.40 18.56
N GLY A 162 2.01 10.24 17.52
CA GLY A 162 2.85 11.43 17.41
C GLY A 162 2.62 12.41 18.56
N ASP A 163 1.37 12.72 18.87
CA ASP A 163 0.99 13.61 19.97
C ASP A 163 1.49 13.08 21.33
N ASP A 164 1.27 11.79 21.62
CA ASP A 164 1.76 11.16 22.86
C ASP A 164 3.29 11.13 22.93
N PHE A 165 3.95 10.88 21.80
CA PHE A 165 5.40 10.93 21.70
C PHE A 165 5.93 12.32 22.06
N PHE A 166 5.40 13.39 21.48
CA PHE A 166 5.86 14.75 21.77
C PHE A 166 5.50 15.19 23.20
N ALA A 167 4.39 14.71 23.76
CA ALA A 167 4.06 14.91 25.17
C ALA A 167 5.10 14.22 26.08
N LYS A 168 5.44 12.95 25.82
CA LYS A 168 6.45 12.19 26.56
C LYS A 168 7.86 12.78 26.39
N LEU A 169 8.20 13.27 25.20
CA LEU A 169 9.51 13.88 24.91
C LEU A 169 9.76 15.13 25.75
N LYS A 170 8.73 15.92 26.07
CA LYS A 170 8.85 17.14 26.91
C LYS A 170 9.22 16.84 28.35
N THR A 171 8.77 15.71 28.88
CA THR A 171 8.96 15.34 30.29
C THR A 171 10.08 14.32 30.50
N SER A 172 10.57 13.69 29.42
CA SER A 172 11.63 12.70 29.51
C SER A 172 13.01 13.33 29.76
N SER A 173 13.74 12.76 30.71
CA SER A 173 15.15 13.11 31.00
C SER A 173 16.13 12.50 29.99
N GLN A 174 15.66 11.55 29.17
CA GLN A 174 16.47 10.86 28.17
C GLN A 174 15.90 11.10 26.77
N LEU A 175 16.79 11.39 25.81
CA LEU A 175 16.38 11.46 24.42
C LEU A 175 16.01 10.06 23.90
N PRO A 176 14.91 9.94 23.13
CA PRO A 176 14.52 8.67 22.56
C PRO A 176 15.55 8.19 21.55
N LYS A 177 15.56 6.88 21.34
CA LYS A 177 16.25 6.21 20.23
C LYS A 177 15.22 5.44 19.42
N THR A 178 15.55 5.11 18.19
CA THR A 178 14.70 4.24 17.37
C THR A 178 15.48 3.00 16.94
N SER A 179 14.74 1.99 16.52
CA SER A 179 15.29 0.85 15.79
C SER A 179 14.35 0.44 14.67
N GLN A 180 14.93 -0.08 13.60
CA GLN A 180 14.19 -0.74 12.54
C GLN A 180 13.37 -1.92 13.09
N PRO A 181 12.36 -2.40 12.35
CA PRO A 181 11.66 -3.63 12.69
C PRO A 181 12.63 -4.82 12.55
N PRO A 182 12.53 -5.85 13.41
CA PRO A 182 13.23 -7.11 13.18
C PRO A 182 12.86 -7.73 11.84
N VAL A 183 13.79 -8.46 11.22
CA VAL A 183 13.57 -9.17 9.94
C VAL A 183 12.33 -10.07 10.02
N GLY A 184 12.15 -10.76 11.15
CA GLY A 184 11.01 -11.65 11.38
C GLY A 184 9.64 -10.99 11.28
N GLU A 185 9.53 -9.68 11.60
CA GLU A 185 8.25 -8.96 11.44
C GLU A 185 7.88 -8.77 9.96
N PHE A 186 8.88 -8.48 9.11
CA PHE A 186 8.66 -8.46 7.66
C PHE A 186 8.38 -9.85 7.10
N GLU A 187 9.10 -10.88 7.55
CA GLU A 187 8.85 -12.24 7.10
C GLU A 187 7.42 -12.71 7.43
N GLU A 188 6.90 -12.38 8.61
CA GLU A 188 5.52 -12.69 8.98
C GLU A 188 4.51 -12.02 8.04
N VAL A 189 4.70 -10.72 7.78
CA VAL A 189 3.84 -9.96 6.86
C VAL A 189 3.90 -10.53 5.45
N PHE A 190 5.10 -10.82 4.93
CA PHE A 190 5.28 -11.38 3.61
C PHE A 190 4.70 -12.79 3.51
N ARG A 191 4.98 -13.68 4.46
CA ARG A 191 4.40 -15.04 4.50
C ARG A 191 2.88 -15.00 4.51
N ARG A 192 2.27 -14.08 5.27
CA ARG A 192 0.81 -13.92 5.31
C ARG A 192 0.24 -13.55 3.94
N HIS A 193 0.83 -12.59 3.24
CA HIS A 193 0.38 -12.20 1.89
C HIS A 193 0.61 -13.32 0.87
N ARG A 194 1.78 -13.96 0.90
CA ARG A 194 2.10 -15.08 0.00
C ARG A 194 1.19 -16.28 0.22
N ALA A 195 0.84 -16.60 1.47
CA ALA A 195 -0.12 -17.66 1.79
C ALA A 195 -1.53 -17.38 1.25
N ALA A 196 -1.89 -16.10 1.03
CA ALA A 196 -3.12 -15.69 0.39
C ALA A 196 -3.05 -15.70 -1.16
N GLY A 197 -1.88 -16.02 -1.74
CA GLY A 197 -1.63 -15.96 -3.18
C GLY A 197 -1.26 -14.57 -3.72
N ASP A 198 -1.13 -13.57 -2.84
CA ASP A 198 -0.88 -12.18 -3.23
C ASP A 198 0.58 -11.93 -3.60
N GLU A 199 0.85 -11.14 -4.64
CA GLU A 199 2.19 -10.57 -4.89
C GLU A 199 2.43 -9.36 -4.00
N VAL A 200 3.67 -9.06 -3.64
CA VAL A 200 3.99 -7.96 -2.71
C VAL A 200 4.92 -6.94 -3.37
N VAL A 201 4.57 -5.66 -3.24
CA VAL A 201 5.49 -4.54 -3.45
C VAL A 201 5.63 -3.78 -2.14
N ALA A 202 6.82 -3.87 -1.54
CA ALA A 202 7.17 -3.13 -0.34
C ALA A 202 7.92 -1.85 -0.74
N VAL A 203 7.42 -0.67 -0.37
CA VAL A 203 8.14 0.60 -0.52
C VAL A 203 8.43 1.16 0.86
N LEU A 204 9.70 1.43 1.15
CA LEU A 204 10.15 1.67 2.53
C LEU A 204 10.98 2.93 2.63
N ILE A 205 11.13 3.44 3.86
CA ILE A 205 11.98 4.59 4.19
C ILE A 205 13.37 4.43 3.58
N SER A 206 13.95 5.58 3.20
CA SER A 206 15.31 5.68 2.66
C SER A 206 16.32 4.79 3.38
N SER A 207 17.00 3.94 2.61
CA SER A 207 18.09 3.09 3.13
C SER A 207 19.26 3.88 3.72
N LYS A 208 19.37 5.18 3.41
CA LYS A 208 20.41 6.07 3.93
C LYS A 208 20.16 6.55 5.37
N VAL A 209 18.93 6.44 5.86
CA VAL A 209 18.57 6.89 7.23
C VAL A 209 18.13 5.75 8.14
N SER A 210 17.74 4.60 7.58
CA SER A 210 17.34 3.40 8.33
C SER A 210 17.76 2.11 7.63
N GLY A 211 18.06 1.07 8.42
CA GLY A 211 18.26 -0.29 7.91
C GLY A 211 16.97 -1.06 7.63
N THR A 212 15.79 -0.42 7.76
CA THR A 212 14.47 -1.02 7.47
C THR A 212 14.41 -1.64 6.08
N TYR A 213 14.90 -0.94 5.05
CA TYR A 213 14.99 -1.46 3.69
C TYR A 213 15.77 -2.80 3.63
N GLY A 214 16.94 -2.84 4.27
CA GLY A 214 17.77 -4.05 4.32
C GLY A 214 17.11 -5.20 5.08
N ALA A 215 16.38 -4.92 6.17
CA ALA A 215 15.62 -5.94 6.89
C ALA A 215 14.51 -6.57 6.02
N ALA A 216 13.78 -5.73 5.28
CA ALA A 216 12.76 -6.20 4.35
C ALA A 216 13.36 -6.95 3.16
N GLU A 217 14.48 -6.51 2.59
CA GLU A 217 15.18 -7.25 1.54
C GLU A 217 15.59 -8.66 1.99
N MET A 218 16.12 -8.79 3.21
CA MET A 218 16.46 -10.12 3.77
C MET A 218 15.20 -10.97 3.94
N ALA A 219 14.12 -10.40 4.46
CA ALA A 219 12.84 -11.10 4.61
C ALA A 219 12.26 -11.54 3.25
N ALA A 220 12.30 -10.68 2.22
CA ALA A 220 11.84 -11.01 0.88
C ALA A 220 12.62 -12.19 0.28
N LYS A 221 13.96 -12.18 0.41
CA LYS A 221 14.83 -13.28 -0.04
C LYS A 221 14.56 -14.59 0.69
N SER A 222 14.28 -14.51 2.00
CA SER A 222 13.97 -15.66 2.87
C SER A 222 12.61 -16.28 2.53
N VAL A 223 11.62 -15.45 2.19
CA VAL A 223 10.23 -15.89 1.98
C VAL A 223 9.94 -16.30 0.54
N ASP A 224 10.08 -15.39 -0.43
CA ASP A 224 9.70 -15.61 -1.83
C ASP A 224 10.21 -14.45 -2.72
N ALA A 225 11.50 -14.47 -3.06
CA ALA A 225 12.15 -13.40 -3.82
C ALA A 225 11.54 -13.14 -5.22
N GLU A 226 10.85 -14.14 -5.78
CA GLU A 226 10.25 -14.04 -7.12
C GLU A 226 8.95 -13.23 -7.11
N HIS A 227 8.31 -13.08 -5.96
CA HIS A 227 6.99 -12.47 -5.83
C HIS A 227 6.92 -11.32 -4.82
N ILE A 228 8.05 -10.99 -4.20
CA ILE A 228 8.18 -9.89 -3.26
C ILE A 228 9.25 -8.94 -3.78
N GLU A 229 8.83 -7.72 -4.05
CA GLU A 229 9.71 -6.66 -4.54
C GLU A 229 9.85 -5.56 -3.51
N VAL A 230 11.08 -5.24 -3.12
CA VAL A 230 11.37 -4.21 -2.11
C VAL A 230 12.01 -3.00 -2.80
N ILE A 231 11.43 -1.82 -2.55
CA ILE A 231 11.81 -0.54 -3.17
C ILE A 231 12.32 0.38 -2.07
N ASP A 232 13.56 0.85 -2.25
CA ASP A 232 14.10 1.96 -1.47
C ASP A 232 13.48 3.26 -1.99
N SER A 233 12.69 3.93 -1.16
CA SER A 233 12.00 5.15 -1.57
C SER A 233 12.92 6.38 -1.63
N LEU A 234 14.10 6.32 -1.02
CA LEU A 234 14.99 7.47 -0.81
C LEU A 234 14.28 8.69 -0.19
N THR A 235 13.14 8.48 0.48
CA THR A 235 12.38 9.52 1.16
C THR A 235 11.86 9.03 2.51
N ALA A 236 11.02 9.83 3.19
CA ALA A 236 10.39 9.52 4.46
C ALA A 236 9.10 10.34 4.63
N SER A 237 8.38 10.12 5.74
CA SER A 237 7.11 10.77 6.07
C SER A 237 6.08 10.60 4.95
N MET A 238 5.10 11.49 4.84
CA MET A 238 3.99 11.35 3.89
C MET A 238 4.43 11.39 2.41
N ALA A 239 5.67 11.78 2.09
CA ALA A 239 6.23 11.56 0.75
C ALA A 239 6.38 10.06 0.43
N LEU A 240 6.83 9.26 1.41
CA LEU A 240 6.79 7.79 1.34
C LEU A 240 5.34 7.30 1.30
N GLY A 241 4.46 7.88 2.12
CA GLY A 241 3.03 7.58 2.11
C GLY A 241 2.38 7.76 0.73
N PHE A 242 2.71 8.84 0.00
CA PHE A 242 2.22 9.05 -1.36
C PHE A 242 2.71 8.01 -2.36
N LEU A 243 3.96 7.56 -2.26
CA LEU A 243 4.47 6.48 -3.10
C LEU A 243 3.69 5.18 -2.87
N ALA A 244 3.42 4.85 -1.60
CA ALA A 244 2.62 3.68 -1.23
C ALA A 244 1.16 3.79 -1.71
N LEU A 245 0.54 4.96 -1.56
CA LEU A 245 -0.82 5.22 -2.02
C LEU A 245 -0.97 5.15 -3.54
N GLU A 246 -0.01 5.71 -4.29
CA GLU A 246 0.01 5.61 -5.77
C GLU A 246 0.20 4.16 -6.23
N GLY A 247 1.07 3.40 -5.56
CA GLY A 247 1.22 1.97 -5.78
C GLY A 247 -0.08 1.20 -5.52
N ALA A 248 -0.74 1.49 -4.40
CA ALA A 248 -1.98 0.81 -4.02
C ALA A 248 -3.13 1.15 -4.98
N LYS A 249 -3.19 2.40 -5.44
CA LYS A 249 -4.15 2.85 -6.45
C LYS A 249 -3.98 2.08 -7.76
N LEU A 250 -2.75 1.89 -8.24
CA LEU A 250 -2.49 1.14 -9.46
C LEU A 250 -2.74 -0.38 -9.26
N ALA A 251 -2.34 -0.94 -8.13
CA ALA A 251 -2.62 -2.34 -7.81
C ALA A 251 -4.12 -2.67 -7.84
N LYS A 252 -4.98 -1.76 -7.36
CA LYS A 252 -6.44 -1.92 -7.39
C LYS A 252 -7.04 -1.99 -8.79
N THR A 253 -6.34 -1.52 -9.84
CA THR A 253 -6.80 -1.66 -11.22
C THR A 253 -6.49 -3.03 -11.82
N GLY A 254 -5.90 -3.96 -11.04
CA GLY A 254 -5.44 -5.27 -11.52
C GLY A 254 -4.08 -5.23 -12.20
N ALA A 255 -3.30 -4.15 -12.02
CA ALA A 255 -1.94 -4.09 -12.53
C ALA A 255 -1.03 -5.12 -11.82
N GLY A 256 -0.19 -5.81 -12.60
CA GLY A 256 0.76 -6.78 -12.06
C GLY A 256 1.90 -6.14 -11.28
N ARG A 257 2.62 -6.94 -10.47
CA ARG A 257 3.67 -6.49 -9.54
C ARG A 257 4.72 -5.60 -10.19
N ALA A 258 5.26 -6.02 -11.34
CA ALA A 258 6.28 -5.27 -12.07
C ALA A 258 5.80 -3.86 -12.46
N ALA A 259 4.59 -3.74 -13.00
CA ALA A 259 4.01 -2.44 -13.38
C ALA A 259 3.79 -1.53 -12.17
N VAL A 260 3.35 -2.09 -11.03
CA VAL A 260 3.20 -1.37 -9.77
C VAL A 260 4.56 -0.89 -9.25
N ALA A 261 5.56 -1.76 -9.24
CA ALA A 261 6.91 -1.42 -8.80
C ALA A 261 7.55 -0.34 -9.68
N ASP A 262 7.42 -0.46 -11.00
CA ASP A 262 7.95 0.51 -11.96
C ASP A 262 7.26 1.87 -11.82
N ARG A 263 5.95 1.87 -11.56
CA ARG A 263 5.22 3.11 -11.24
C ARG A 263 5.79 3.77 -10.00
N ILE A 264 5.97 3.03 -8.90
CA ILE A 264 6.54 3.58 -7.66
C ILE A 264 7.95 4.13 -7.92
N ARG A 265 8.83 3.37 -8.60
CA ARG A 265 10.19 3.82 -8.95
C ARG A 265 10.18 5.09 -9.78
N SER A 266 9.25 5.23 -10.72
CA SER A 266 9.13 6.44 -11.54
C SER A 266 8.74 7.68 -10.72
N LEU A 267 8.09 7.49 -9.56
CA LEU A 267 7.65 8.55 -8.67
C LEU A 267 8.70 8.90 -7.59
N VAL A 268 9.59 7.98 -7.22
CA VAL A 268 10.70 8.24 -6.28
C VAL A 268 11.45 9.54 -6.58
N PRO A 269 11.94 9.82 -7.81
CA PRO A 269 12.66 11.06 -8.10
C PRO A 269 11.77 12.31 -8.05
N LYS A 270 10.45 12.15 -7.98
CA LYS A 270 9.45 13.23 -7.85
C LYS A 270 9.04 13.49 -6.41
N ALA A 271 9.39 12.60 -5.48
CA ALA A 271 9.05 12.74 -4.07
C ALA A 271 9.92 13.81 -3.40
N ARG A 272 9.29 14.67 -2.62
CA ARG A 272 9.96 15.78 -1.93
C ARG A 272 9.49 15.89 -0.49
N VAL A 273 10.43 16.26 0.37
CA VAL A 273 10.21 16.68 1.75
C VAL A 273 10.88 18.02 1.93
N LEU A 274 10.14 19.02 2.40
CA LEU A 274 10.68 20.31 2.82
C LEU A 274 10.29 20.50 4.28
N ALA A 275 11.25 20.63 5.19
CA ALA A 275 10.95 20.80 6.61
C ALA A 275 11.77 21.93 7.22
N ALA A 276 11.11 22.73 8.05
CA ALA A 276 11.75 23.60 9.02
C ALA A 276 11.68 22.94 10.40
N ILE A 277 12.82 22.85 11.08
CA ILE A 277 12.94 22.28 12.43
C ILE A 277 13.38 23.36 13.42
N ASP A 278 13.21 23.10 14.71
CA ASP A 278 13.62 24.04 15.75
C ASP A 278 15.13 23.99 16.05
N THR A 279 15.74 22.82 15.89
CA THR A 279 17.18 22.61 16.12
C THR A 279 17.68 21.38 15.36
N LEU A 280 18.98 21.35 15.02
CA LEU A 280 19.66 20.16 14.48
C LEU A 280 20.03 19.14 15.55
N THR A 281 19.87 19.47 16.84
CA THR A 281 20.32 18.61 17.96
C THR A 281 19.76 17.19 17.88
N TYR A 282 18.49 17.01 17.52
CA TYR A 282 17.85 15.69 17.42
C TYR A 282 18.45 14.86 16.27
N LEU A 283 18.62 15.45 15.09
CA LEU A 283 19.29 14.84 13.96
C LEU A 283 20.74 14.48 14.25
N GLU A 284 21.47 15.39 14.92
CA GLU A 284 22.88 15.20 15.28
C GLU A 284 23.04 14.06 16.28
N ARG A 285 22.32 14.11 17.41
CA ARG A 285 22.40 13.09 18.46
C ARG A 285 21.85 11.74 18.01
N GLY A 286 20.87 11.75 17.10
CA GLY A 286 20.34 10.56 16.47
C GLY A 286 21.24 9.98 15.37
N GLY A 287 22.28 10.70 14.93
CA GLY A 287 23.21 10.26 13.88
C GLY A 287 22.64 10.30 12.46
N ARG A 288 21.49 10.96 12.23
CA ARG A 288 20.81 11.05 10.92
C ARG A 288 20.93 12.45 10.30
N ILE A 289 21.83 13.29 10.82
CA ILE A 289 22.05 14.65 10.32
C ILE A 289 22.54 14.72 8.87
N GLY A 290 23.23 13.67 8.39
CA GLY A 290 23.71 13.59 7.02
C GLY A 290 24.47 14.85 6.57
N ARG A 291 24.15 15.32 5.37
CA ARG A 291 24.73 16.52 4.76
C ARG A 291 24.28 17.82 5.44
N ALA A 292 23.16 17.79 6.17
CA ALA A 292 22.71 18.94 6.95
C ALA A 292 23.69 19.31 8.09
N ARG A 293 24.73 18.51 8.34
CA ARG A 293 25.87 18.88 9.20
C ARG A 293 26.52 20.20 8.77
N ALA A 294 26.46 20.56 7.50
CA ALA A 294 26.91 21.87 6.99
C ALA A 294 26.15 23.07 7.60
N LEU A 295 25.00 22.84 8.23
CA LEU A 295 24.26 23.86 8.96
C LEU A 295 24.73 24.06 10.41
N LEU A 296 25.60 23.18 10.94
CA LEU A 296 26.22 23.37 12.25
C LEU A 296 27.18 24.58 12.22
N GLY A 297 27.06 25.50 13.17
CA GLY A 297 27.89 26.71 13.24
C GLY A 297 27.38 27.75 14.27
N SER A 298 28.18 28.79 14.52
CA SER A 298 28.12 29.69 15.69
C SER A 298 27.00 30.73 15.75
N LEU A 299 25.99 30.67 14.87
CA LEU A 299 24.89 31.65 14.89
C LEU A 299 23.70 31.08 15.66
N LEU A 300 23.64 31.43 16.95
CA LEU A 300 22.51 31.19 17.85
C LEU A 300 21.20 31.68 17.20
N ASN A 301 20.09 30.97 17.44
CA ASN A 301 18.71 31.39 17.17
C ASN A 301 18.18 31.35 15.72
N PHE A 302 18.71 30.49 14.83
CA PHE A 302 18.09 30.24 13.52
C PHE A 302 17.29 28.93 13.49
N LYS A 303 16.25 28.88 12.66
CA LYS A 303 15.49 27.68 12.28
C LYS A 303 16.14 27.03 11.05
N PRO A 304 16.71 25.81 11.15
CA PRO A 304 17.23 25.08 10.01
C PRO A 304 16.09 24.66 9.05
N LEU A 305 16.34 24.77 7.75
CA LEU A 305 15.49 24.17 6.71
C LEU A 305 16.24 23.01 6.07
N ILE A 306 15.56 21.88 5.93
CA ILE A 306 16.13 20.61 5.46
C ILE A 306 15.23 19.92 4.44
N THR A 307 15.82 18.98 3.72
CA THR A 307 15.16 18.07 2.77
C THR A 307 15.80 16.68 2.84
N LEU A 308 15.30 15.76 2.01
CA LEU A 308 16.00 14.54 1.65
C LEU A 308 16.55 14.69 0.23
N GLN A 309 17.87 14.58 0.09
CA GLN A 309 18.57 14.60 -1.19
C GLN A 309 19.36 13.30 -1.32
N ASP A 310 19.11 12.54 -2.38
CA ASP A 310 19.65 11.19 -2.60
C ASP A 310 19.45 10.27 -1.39
N GLY A 311 18.29 10.40 -0.71
CA GLY A 311 17.96 9.64 0.48
C GLY A 311 18.52 10.18 1.81
N GLU A 312 19.43 11.15 1.79
CA GLU A 312 20.08 11.69 2.99
C GLU A 312 19.50 13.04 3.41
N VAL A 313 19.51 13.31 4.72
CA VAL A 313 19.12 14.64 5.24
C VAL A 313 20.11 15.69 4.74
N ALA A 314 19.58 16.67 4.01
CA ALA A 314 20.35 17.69 3.32
C ALA A 314 19.87 19.11 3.64
N PRO A 315 20.75 20.12 3.57
CA PRO A 315 20.40 21.48 3.94
C PRO A 315 19.69 22.22 2.80
N LEU A 316 18.60 22.92 3.12
CA LEU A 316 17.95 23.90 2.23
C LEU A 316 18.24 25.34 2.61
N GLY A 317 18.69 25.57 3.85
CA GLY A 317 19.07 26.89 4.34
C GLY A 317 18.69 27.11 5.79
N ARG A 318 18.50 28.38 6.15
CA ARG A 318 18.20 28.83 7.50
C ARG A 318 17.23 30.01 7.46
N ALA A 319 16.40 30.16 8.49
CA ALA A 319 15.52 31.30 8.70
C ALA A 319 15.69 31.87 10.11
N ARG A 320 15.55 33.19 10.31
CA ARG A 320 15.75 33.80 11.65
C ARG A 320 14.65 33.44 12.65
N GLY A 321 13.48 33.07 12.18
CA GLY A 321 12.33 32.78 13.02
C GLY A 321 11.24 32.04 12.28
N ARG A 322 10.18 31.67 13.00
CA ARG A 322 9.11 30.79 12.51
C ARG A 322 8.38 31.36 11.28
N VAL A 323 8.04 32.64 11.28
CA VAL A 323 7.38 33.31 10.14
C VAL A 323 8.23 33.23 8.88
N GLN A 324 9.52 33.60 8.97
CA GLN A 324 10.44 33.52 7.82
C GLN A 324 10.69 32.08 7.36
N ALA A 325 10.64 31.11 8.27
CA ALA A 325 10.74 29.70 7.91
C ALA A 325 9.53 29.26 7.08
N ILE A 326 8.31 29.67 7.49
CA ILE A 326 7.08 29.44 6.75
C ILE A 326 7.12 30.11 5.37
N ASP A 327 7.54 31.38 5.28
CA ASP A 327 7.75 32.07 3.99
C ASP A 327 8.69 31.29 3.08
N ARG A 328 9.86 30.90 3.60
CA ARG A 328 10.85 30.12 2.85
C ARG A 328 10.32 28.77 2.38
N LEU A 329 9.53 28.07 3.20
CA LEU A 329 8.92 26.79 2.82
C LEU A 329 7.92 26.96 1.66
N VAL A 330 7.09 28.01 1.71
CA VAL A 330 6.14 28.34 0.63
C VAL A 330 6.90 28.70 -0.65
N ASP A 331 7.93 29.54 -0.54
CA ASP A 331 8.79 29.90 -1.69
C ASP A 331 9.43 28.67 -2.31
N LEU A 332 9.98 27.76 -1.50
CA LEU A 332 10.61 26.52 -1.96
C LEU A 332 9.60 25.59 -2.65
N LEU A 333 8.42 25.41 -2.06
CA LEU A 333 7.35 24.61 -2.66
C LEU A 333 6.95 25.14 -4.04
N SER A 334 6.85 26.47 -4.19
CA SER A 334 6.43 27.09 -5.44
C SER A 334 7.39 26.87 -6.62
N ARG A 335 8.64 26.47 -6.36
CA ARG A 335 9.68 26.25 -7.41
C ARG A 335 9.47 24.98 -8.21
N ASP A 336 8.82 23.98 -7.63
CA ASP A 336 8.63 22.66 -8.25
C ASP A 336 7.36 22.58 -9.13
N GLY A 337 6.63 23.69 -9.28
CA GLY A 337 5.56 23.83 -10.27
C GLY A 337 4.30 23.01 -9.93
N ARG A 338 3.85 22.18 -10.87
CA ARG A 338 2.62 21.37 -10.70
C ARG A 338 2.89 20.16 -9.82
N LEU A 339 1.97 19.91 -8.89
CA LEU A 339 2.03 18.81 -7.93
C LEU A 339 0.86 17.85 -8.16
N SER A 340 1.08 16.54 -7.97
CA SER A 340 0.01 15.55 -7.97
C SER A 340 -0.54 15.26 -6.56
N ASN A 341 0.31 15.46 -5.55
CA ASN A 341 -0.01 15.22 -4.14
C ASN A 341 0.69 16.27 -3.30
N LEU A 342 0.06 16.72 -2.21
CA LEU A 342 0.64 17.67 -1.27
C LEU A 342 0.07 17.42 0.12
N ALA A 343 0.92 17.28 1.13
CA ALA A 343 0.52 17.26 2.53
C ALA A 343 1.39 18.25 3.32
N VAL A 344 0.80 18.80 4.39
CA VAL A 344 1.54 19.60 5.37
C VAL A 344 1.91 18.69 6.53
N LEU A 345 3.20 18.57 6.82
CA LEU A 345 3.69 17.80 7.97
C LEU A 345 3.85 18.69 9.20
N HIS A 346 3.61 18.15 10.39
CA HIS A 346 3.97 18.81 11.66
C HIS A 346 4.30 17.85 12.79
N GLY A 347 5.11 18.30 13.75
CA GLY A 347 5.32 17.63 15.03
C GLY A 347 5.07 18.60 16.18
N ALA A 348 4.02 18.37 16.97
CA ALA A 348 3.57 19.29 18.03
C ALA A 348 3.40 20.76 17.59
N SER A 349 2.97 21.00 16.34
CA SER A 349 2.88 22.36 15.75
C SER A 349 1.66 22.55 14.84
N LEU A 350 0.51 21.97 15.22
CA LEU A 350 -0.72 21.99 14.44
C LEU A 350 -1.20 23.40 14.03
N ALA A 351 -1.03 24.40 14.89
CA ALA A 351 -1.43 25.78 14.57
C ALA A 351 -0.63 26.36 13.39
N ASP A 352 0.68 26.12 13.34
CA ASP A 352 1.51 26.55 12.22
C ASP A 352 1.26 25.71 10.97
N ALA A 353 0.95 24.41 11.13
CA ALA A 353 0.54 23.53 10.04
C ALA A 353 -0.73 24.05 9.34
N LYS A 354 -1.74 24.46 10.11
CA LYS A 354 -2.98 25.08 9.60
C LYS A 354 -2.69 26.35 8.81
N ARG A 355 -1.84 27.24 9.36
CA ARG A 355 -1.39 28.47 8.67
C ARG A 355 -0.66 28.14 7.36
N LEU A 356 0.21 27.15 7.39
CA LEU A 356 0.99 26.75 6.22
C LEU A 356 0.07 26.22 5.10
N ARG A 357 -0.92 25.39 5.44
CA ARG A 357 -1.96 24.91 4.51
C ARG A 357 -2.77 26.06 3.93
N GLU A 358 -3.25 26.97 4.76
CA GLU A 358 -4.04 28.14 4.33
C GLU A 358 -3.29 28.99 3.30
N ARG A 359 -1.97 29.18 3.49
CA ARG A 359 -1.14 29.97 2.56
C ARG A 359 -0.98 29.35 1.18
N VAL A 360 -1.08 28.03 1.04
CA VAL A 360 -0.82 27.34 -0.23
C VAL A 360 -2.08 26.81 -0.90
N ALA A 361 -3.21 26.73 -0.19
CA ALA A 361 -4.46 26.19 -0.72
C ALA A 361 -4.92 26.88 -2.01
N GLY A 362 -4.78 28.21 -2.09
CA GLY A 362 -5.13 28.97 -3.30
C GLY A 362 -4.21 28.71 -4.50
N SER A 363 -2.96 28.29 -4.27
CA SER A 363 -1.98 28.03 -5.32
C SER A 363 -2.11 26.63 -5.92
N TYR A 364 -2.74 25.70 -5.21
CA TYR A 364 -2.93 24.30 -5.63
C TYR A 364 -4.42 23.92 -5.63
N PRO A 365 -5.25 24.59 -6.44
CA PRO A 365 -6.67 24.29 -6.49
C PRO A 365 -6.90 22.85 -6.96
N GLY A 366 -7.71 22.10 -6.21
CA GLY A 366 -8.08 20.73 -6.54
C GLY A 366 -7.23 19.64 -5.88
N LEU A 367 -6.17 20.00 -5.15
CA LEU A 367 -5.49 19.06 -4.25
C LEU A 367 -6.18 19.06 -2.88
N ASP A 368 -6.45 17.87 -2.35
CA ASP A 368 -6.67 17.71 -0.91
C ASP A 368 -5.31 17.81 -0.21
N ILE A 369 -5.22 18.70 0.78
CA ILE A 369 -3.97 18.99 1.51
C ILE A 369 -4.16 18.57 2.96
N PRO A 370 -3.96 17.28 3.29
CA PRO A 370 -4.07 16.81 4.65
C PRO A 370 -2.99 17.41 5.53
N LEU A 371 -3.33 17.56 6.81
CA LEU A 371 -2.35 17.81 7.87
C LEU A 371 -1.89 16.45 8.37
N THR A 372 -0.62 16.14 8.19
CA THR A 372 -0.01 14.89 8.63
C THR A 372 0.80 15.15 9.89
N GLU A 373 0.42 14.48 10.97
CA GLU A 373 1.26 14.42 12.15
C GLU A 373 2.47 13.52 11.91
N THR A 374 3.64 13.99 12.29
CA THR A 374 4.89 13.22 12.28
C THR A 374 4.87 12.16 13.38
N GLY A 375 5.04 10.89 13.02
CA GLY A 375 5.15 9.78 13.97
C GLY A 375 6.35 9.87 14.91
N ALA A 376 6.36 9.02 15.93
CA ALA A 376 7.37 9.01 16.99
C ALA A 376 8.79 8.74 16.45
N VAL A 377 8.90 7.92 15.40
CA VAL A 377 10.20 7.59 14.78
C VAL A 377 10.81 8.80 14.07
N ILE A 378 10.06 9.46 13.21
CA ILE A 378 10.54 10.67 12.53
C ILE A 378 10.67 11.83 13.54
N GLY A 379 9.77 11.92 14.52
CA GLY A 379 9.80 12.89 15.62
C GLY A 379 11.06 12.80 16.48
N THR A 380 11.62 11.59 16.66
CA THR A 380 12.90 11.38 17.37
C THR A 380 14.06 12.14 16.74
N TYR A 381 14.02 12.32 15.41
CA TYR A 381 15.10 13.00 14.67
C TYR A 381 14.78 14.45 14.34
N THR A 382 13.51 14.75 14.03
CA THR A 382 13.10 16.12 13.66
C THR A 382 12.86 17.01 14.87
N GLY A 383 12.52 16.42 16.02
CA GLY A 383 12.19 17.12 17.25
C GLY A 383 10.81 17.81 17.20
N PRO A 384 10.35 18.36 18.34
CA PRO A 384 9.12 19.13 18.38
C PRO A 384 9.25 20.42 17.57
N GLY A 385 8.13 20.93 17.08
CA GLY A 385 8.07 22.17 16.34
C GLY A 385 8.43 22.03 14.85
N VAL A 386 8.74 20.82 14.37
CA VAL A 386 8.90 20.56 12.94
C VAL A 386 7.62 20.90 12.18
N ILE A 387 7.77 21.58 11.05
CA ILE A 387 6.68 21.88 10.10
C ILE A 387 7.22 21.83 8.68
N GLY A 388 6.36 21.55 7.71
CA GLY A 388 6.84 21.42 6.35
C GLY A 388 5.80 20.95 5.34
N PHE A 389 6.30 20.57 4.18
CA PHE A 389 5.53 19.96 3.11
C PHE A 389 6.15 18.61 2.73
N THR A 390 5.28 17.67 2.38
CA THR A 390 5.64 16.51 1.57
C THR A 390 4.79 16.53 0.31
N TYR A 391 5.36 16.14 -0.82
CA TYR A 391 4.64 16.17 -2.09
C TYR A 391 5.27 15.28 -3.16
N LEU A 392 4.48 15.03 -4.20
CA LEU A 392 4.92 14.48 -5.46
C LEU A 392 4.79 15.55 -6.55
N ILE A 393 5.87 15.79 -7.29
CA ILE A 393 5.84 16.59 -8.52
C ILE A 393 5.00 15.84 -9.57
N ALA A 394 4.18 16.56 -10.35
CA ALA A 394 3.27 15.99 -11.35
C ALA A 394 4.00 15.23 -12.48
#